data_AF-A0AB38BIY0-F1
#
_entry.id   AF-A0AB38BIY0-F1
#
_cell.length_a   1.000
_cell.length_b   1.000
_cell.length_c   1.000
_cell.angle_alpha   90.00
_cell.angle_beta   90.00
_cell.angle_gamma   90.00
#
_symmetry.space_group_name_H-M   'P 1'
#
loop_
_entity.id
_entity.type
_entity.pdbx_description
1 polymer ?
#
loop_
_entity_poly.entity_id
_entity_poly.type
_entity_poly.pdbx_seq_one_letter_code
_entity_poly.pdbx_strand_id
1 'polypeptide(L)'
;MKKFMELWIFEWNRAKRFYSFLLAFVTALQAYAVFHEYHFWKDGYENYRQQNYAARPEQYLQDYGYLTLEDVTNNSFFVFSIMTAIFALLFYAVFIWYQDWSGKNRFSFRLLSLPGNRFAVYAAKFATIWLLITGLQVWQIGLLYLEELVFSGLIPADIYREIPLQMASTSASPLALALPSLFSNYLLFYTIGYTALTLGYTFILMHLSGRWKGVFLAATLAIVLFAAMLLFLRTGITTRLYAEEKYWMTIAVSLMLLLSGTWANYRLLEKRISV
;
A
#
# COMPACT_ATOMS: atom_id res chain seq x y z
N MET A 1 -15.75 24.60 -0.85
CA MET A 1 -16.02 23.22 -0.35
C MET A 1 -16.89 22.40 -1.30
N LYS A 2 -18.03 22.92 -1.81
CA LYS A 2 -18.90 22.20 -2.78
C LYS A 2 -18.14 21.58 -3.98
N LYS A 3 -17.31 22.38 -4.67
CA LYS A 3 -16.48 21.91 -5.79
C LYS A 3 -15.57 20.73 -5.45
N PHE A 4 -14.90 20.75 -4.28
CA PHE A 4 -14.02 19.64 -3.88
C PHE A 4 -14.81 18.35 -3.68
N MET A 5 -15.95 18.44 -2.97
CA MET A 5 -16.78 17.27 -2.69
C MET A 5 -17.35 16.66 -3.98
N GLU A 6 -17.84 17.49 -4.89
CA GLU A 6 -18.34 17.04 -6.20
C GLU A 6 -17.26 16.37 -7.04
N LEU A 7 -16.06 16.96 -7.10
CA LEU A 7 -14.92 16.37 -7.79
C LEU A 7 -14.47 15.06 -7.14
N TRP A 8 -14.42 15.00 -5.81
CA TRP A 8 -14.02 13.79 -5.09
C TRP A 8 -15.02 12.65 -5.30
N ILE A 9 -16.33 12.94 -5.24
CA ILE A 9 -17.38 11.96 -5.55
C ILE A 9 -17.28 11.50 -7.01
N PHE A 10 -16.97 12.42 -7.93
CA PHE A 10 -16.76 12.09 -9.34
C PHE A 10 -15.57 11.14 -9.53
N GLU A 11 -14.41 11.43 -8.92
CA GLU A 11 -13.22 10.57 -8.97
C GLU A 11 -13.48 9.21 -8.32
N TRP A 12 -14.14 9.19 -7.15
CA TRP A 12 -14.55 7.96 -6.48
C TRP A 12 -15.46 7.10 -7.36
N ASN A 13 -16.46 7.69 -8.01
CA ASN A 13 -17.36 6.97 -8.90
C ASN A 13 -16.64 6.33 -10.10
N ARG A 14 -15.51 6.90 -10.53
CA ARG A 14 -14.66 6.32 -11.56
C ARG A 14 -13.77 5.21 -11.00
N ALA A 15 -13.21 5.42 -9.80
CA ALA A 15 -12.33 4.48 -9.14
C ALA A 15 -13.03 3.22 -8.62
N LYS A 16 -14.29 3.32 -8.19
CA LYS A 16 -14.99 2.24 -7.48
C LYS A 16 -15.06 0.92 -8.23
N ARG A 17 -15.18 0.93 -9.57
CA ARG A 17 -15.22 -0.31 -10.37
C ARG A 17 -13.89 -1.04 -10.30
N PHE A 18 -12.80 -0.32 -10.60
CA PHE A 18 -11.44 -0.84 -10.46
C PHE A 18 -11.16 -1.32 -9.03
N TYR A 19 -11.54 -0.51 -8.04
CA TYR A 19 -11.32 -0.83 -6.64
C TYR A 19 -12.11 -2.05 -6.16
N SER A 20 -13.38 -2.17 -6.53
CA SER A 20 -14.20 -3.34 -6.20
C SER A 20 -13.65 -4.63 -6.80
N PHE A 21 -13.14 -4.57 -8.03
CA PHE A 21 -12.47 -5.70 -8.66
C PHE A 21 -11.20 -6.07 -7.91
N LEU A 22 -10.39 -5.07 -7.52
CA LEU A 22 -9.18 -5.29 -6.75
C LEU A 22 -9.48 -5.96 -5.39
N LEU A 23 -10.48 -5.47 -4.65
CA LEU A 23 -10.89 -6.06 -3.37
C LEU A 23 -11.35 -7.52 -3.54
N ALA A 24 -12.19 -7.79 -4.54
CA ALA A 24 -12.66 -9.14 -4.81
C ALA A 24 -11.51 -10.08 -5.20
N PHE A 25 -10.60 -9.62 -6.04
CA PHE A 25 -9.43 -10.39 -6.47
C PHE A 25 -8.50 -10.73 -5.31
N VAL A 26 -8.19 -9.75 -4.47
CA VAL A 26 -7.34 -9.94 -3.29
C VAL A 26 -8.00 -10.92 -2.31
N THR A 27 -9.29 -10.72 -2.02
CA THR A 27 -10.05 -11.61 -1.13
C THR A 27 -10.07 -13.05 -1.64
N ALA A 28 -10.28 -13.25 -2.94
CA ALA A 28 -10.30 -14.59 -3.54
C ALA A 28 -8.94 -15.30 -3.44
N LEU A 29 -7.84 -14.58 -3.69
CA LEU A 29 -6.49 -15.15 -3.56
C LEU A 29 -6.12 -15.47 -2.13
N GLN A 30 -6.47 -14.62 -1.17
CA GLN A 30 -6.17 -14.88 0.24
C GLN A 30 -7.02 -16.02 0.80
N ALA A 31 -8.30 -16.10 0.41
CA ALA A 31 -9.13 -17.26 0.72
C ALA A 31 -8.54 -18.55 0.12
N TYR A 32 -8.05 -18.50 -1.12
CA TYR A 32 -7.36 -19.63 -1.73
C TYR A 32 -6.08 -20.01 -0.96
N ALA A 33 -5.31 -19.03 -0.47
CA ALA A 33 -4.13 -19.29 0.35
C ALA A 33 -4.46 -20.06 1.63
N VAL A 34 -5.54 -19.70 2.33
CA VAL A 34 -6.02 -20.42 3.53
C VAL A 34 -6.31 -21.89 3.22
N PHE A 35 -7.11 -22.15 2.19
CA PHE A 35 -7.47 -23.53 1.82
C PHE A 35 -6.27 -24.31 1.30
N HIS A 36 -5.40 -23.67 0.53
CA HIS A 36 -4.17 -24.28 0.05
C HIS A 36 -3.27 -24.71 1.22
N GLU A 37 -3.08 -23.84 2.21
CA GLU A 37 -2.25 -24.14 3.39
C GLU A 37 -2.86 -25.27 4.23
N TYR A 38 -4.18 -25.23 4.42
CA TYR A 38 -4.91 -26.31 5.09
C TYR A 38 -4.71 -27.66 4.39
N HIS A 39 -4.88 -27.72 3.06
CA HIS A 39 -4.69 -28.95 2.29
C HIS A 39 -3.25 -29.43 2.33
N PHE A 40 -2.29 -28.52 2.18
CA PHE A 40 -0.86 -28.83 2.24
C PHE A 40 -0.48 -29.47 3.58
N TRP A 41 -0.92 -28.87 4.69
CA TRP A 41 -0.70 -29.44 6.01
C TRP A 41 -1.41 -30.79 6.19
N LYS A 42 -2.69 -30.88 5.81
CA LYS A 42 -3.49 -32.11 5.97
C LYS A 42 -2.85 -33.29 5.27
N ASP A 43 -2.44 -33.12 4.02
CA ASP A 43 -1.79 -34.15 3.23
C ASP A 43 -0.44 -34.55 3.86
N GLY A 44 0.33 -33.56 4.36
CA GLY A 44 1.57 -33.81 5.10
C GLY A 44 1.35 -34.63 6.38
N TYR A 45 0.31 -34.30 7.15
CA TYR A 45 -0.04 -35.00 8.38
C TYR A 45 -0.55 -36.44 8.12
N GLU A 46 -1.35 -36.64 7.07
CA GLU A 46 -1.81 -37.96 6.65
C GLU A 46 -0.64 -38.84 6.19
N ASN A 47 0.30 -38.29 5.41
CA ASN A 47 1.51 -39.00 4.99
C ASN A 47 2.40 -39.38 6.19
N TYR A 48 2.55 -38.49 7.16
CA TYR A 48 3.30 -38.77 8.39
C TYR A 48 2.67 -39.91 9.20
N ARG A 49 1.33 -39.91 9.35
CA ARG A 49 0.61 -41.00 10.04
C ARG A 49 0.71 -42.34 9.32
N GLN A 50 0.79 -42.36 7.99
CA GLN A 50 0.98 -43.61 7.24
C GLN A 50 2.38 -44.20 7.43
N GLN A 51 3.41 -43.36 7.58
CA GLN A 51 4.79 -43.81 7.81
C GLN A 51 5.01 -44.23 9.28
N ASN A 52 4.35 -43.55 10.22
CA ASN A 52 4.43 -43.82 11.66
C ASN A 52 3.04 -44.19 12.20
N TYR A 53 2.69 -45.49 12.17
CA TYR A 53 1.38 -46.07 12.55
C TYR A 53 0.82 -45.64 13.92
N ALA A 54 1.64 -45.07 14.82
CA ALA A 54 1.26 -44.61 16.16
C ALA A 54 1.53 -43.11 16.39
N ALA A 55 1.74 -42.32 15.33
CA ALA A 55 2.03 -40.90 15.41
C ALA A 55 0.91 -40.15 16.14
N ARG A 56 1.16 -39.81 17.41
CA ARG A 56 0.32 -38.88 18.17
C ARG A 56 0.53 -37.46 17.62
N PRO A 57 -0.48 -36.57 17.68
CA PRO A 57 -0.31 -35.16 17.30
C PRO A 57 0.91 -34.51 17.96
N GLU A 58 1.21 -34.87 19.20
CA GLU A 58 2.38 -34.39 19.97
C GLU A 58 3.73 -34.70 19.30
N GLN A 59 3.88 -35.85 18.64
CA GLN A 59 5.14 -36.22 17.96
C GLN A 59 5.31 -35.42 16.67
N TYR A 60 4.22 -35.21 15.93
CA TYR A 60 4.24 -34.35 14.74
C TYR A 60 4.63 -32.92 15.10
N LEU A 61 4.14 -32.40 16.22
CA LEU A 61 4.48 -31.05 16.71
C LEU A 61 5.94 -30.91 17.15
N GLN A 62 6.59 -31.98 17.60
CA GLN A 62 8.03 -31.96 17.91
C GLN A 62 8.87 -31.83 16.63
N ASP A 63 8.44 -32.48 15.55
CA ASP A 63 9.17 -32.52 14.29
C ASP A 63 8.91 -31.27 13.41
N TYR A 64 7.67 -30.78 13.39
CA TYR A 64 7.21 -29.74 12.45
C TYR A 64 6.77 -28.42 13.12
N GLY A 65 6.58 -28.40 14.45
CA GLY A 65 6.08 -27.23 15.16
C GLY A 65 4.57 -27.02 15.05
N TYR A 66 4.09 -25.96 15.72
CA TYR A 66 2.68 -25.57 15.69
C TYR A 66 2.34 -24.83 14.39
N LEU A 67 1.13 -25.05 13.88
CA LEU A 67 0.58 -24.22 12.82
C LEU A 67 0.04 -22.92 13.38
N THR A 68 0.28 -21.85 12.65
CA THR A 68 -0.19 -20.52 13.03
C THR A 68 -0.66 -19.75 11.77
N LEU A 69 -1.32 -18.62 11.97
CA LEU A 69 -1.67 -17.74 10.86
C LEU A 69 -0.46 -17.25 10.05
N GLU A 70 0.75 -17.27 10.65
CA GLU A 70 1.98 -16.91 9.97
C GLU A 70 2.20 -17.79 8.72
N ASP A 71 1.84 -19.07 8.77
CA ASP A 71 1.98 -20.00 7.64
C ASP A 71 1.11 -19.56 6.45
N VAL A 72 -0.12 -19.09 6.73
CA VAL A 72 -1.02 -18.54 5.71
C VAL A 72 -0.50 -17.22 5.16
N THR A 73 -0.06 -16.30 6.01
CA THR A 73 0.39 -14.96 5.57
C THR A 73 1.72 -14.98 4.82
N ASN A 74 2.57 -15.98 5.07
CA ASN A 74 3.80 -16.24 4.33
C ASN A 74 3.59 -17.07 3.05
N ASN A 75 2.37 -17.61 2.85
CA ASN A 75 2.04 -18.35 1.64
C ASN A 75 2.21 -17.48 0.38
N SER A 76 2.73 -18.08 -0.69
CA SER A 76 3.03 -17.37 -1.94
C SER A 76 1.82 -16.68 -2.56
N PHE A 77 0.63 -17.28 -2.46
CA PHE A 77 -0.61 -16.68 -2.98
C PHE A 77 -1.05 -15.47 -2.18
N PHE A 78 -0.87 -15.51 -0.85
CA PHE A 78 -1.13 -14.38 0.04
C PHE A 78 -0.17 -13.22 -0.24
N VAL A 79 1.13 -13.50 -0.32
CA VAL A 79 2.16 -12.50 -0.68
C VAL A 79 1.85 -11.88 -2.05
N PHE A 80 1.49 -12.71 -3.04
CA PHE A 80 1.15 -12.26 -4.38
C PHE A 80 -0.09 -11.35 -4.40
N SER A 81 -1.12 -11.62 -3.59
CA SER A 81 -2.29 -10.76 -3.50
C SER A 81 -1.95 -9.38 -2.93
N ILE A 82 -1.14 -9.32 -1.88
CA ILE A 82 -0.71 -8.05 -1.28
C ILE A 82 0.12 -7.23 -2.28
N MET A 83 1.09 -7.87 -2.95
CA MET A 83 1.92 -7.21 -3.95
C MET A 83 1.08 -6.68 -5.11
N THR A 84 0.13 -7.48 -5.62
CA THR A 84 -0.78 -7.04 -6.67
C THR A 84 -1.59 -5.82 -6.23
N ALA A 85 -2.08 -5.78 -4.99
CA ALA A 85 -2.81 -4.66 -4.45
C ALA A 85 -1.96 -3.37 -4.40
N ILE A 86 -0.72 -3.47 -3.92
CA ILE A 86 0.23 -2.36 -3.88
C ILE A 86 0.51 -1.83 -5.29
N PHE A 87 0.90 -2.70 -6.22
CA PHE A 87 1.20 -2.30 -7.60
C PHE A 87 -0.01 -1.72 -8.32
N ALA A 88 -1.20 -2.31 -8.13
CA ALA A 88 -2.43 -1.83 -8.74
C ALA A 88 -2.78 -0.41 -8.25
N LEU A 89 -2.64 -0.13 -6.95
CA LEU A 89 -2.89 1.21 -6.40
C LEU A 89 -1.84 2.23 -6.86
N LEU A 90 -0.55 1.86 -6.91
CA LEU A 90 0.51 2.72 -7.44
C LEU A 90 0.26 3.06 -8.91
N PHE A 91 -0.14 2.07 -9.71
CA PHE A 91 -0.51 2.28 -11.10
C PHE A 91 -1.73 3.20 -11.21
N TYR A 92 -2.78 2.93 -10.42
CA TYR A 92 -4.00 3.74 -10.43
C TYR A 92 -3.74 5.20 -10.02
N ALA A 93 -2.80 5.43 -9.10
CA ALA A 93 -2.39 6.76 -8.67
C ALA A 93 -1.83 7.62 -9.81
N VAL A 94 -1.17 7.02 -10.80
CA VAL A 94 -0.73 7.72 -12.02
C VAL A 94 -1.85 7.76 -13.06
N PHE A 95 -2.57 6.65 -13.22
CA PHE A 95 -3.64 6.49 -14.20
C PHE A 95 -4.80 7.47 -14.00
N ILE A 96 -5.11 7.84 -12.74
CA ILE A 96 -6.14 8.82 -12.40
C ILE A 96 -5.89 10.18 -13.07
N TRP A 97 -4.63 10.55 -13.29
CA TRP A 97 -4.25 11.71 -14.08
C TRP A 97 -4.34 11.40 -15.56
N TYR A 98 -3.71 10.33 -16.04
CA TYR A 98 -3.65 9.99 -17.48
C TYR A 98 -5.01 9.95 -18.18
N GLN A 99 -6.03 9.38 -17.54
CA GLN A 99 -7.39 9.30 -18.10
C GLN A 99 -8.04 10.66 -18.39
N ASP A 100 -7.67 11.71 -17.65
CA ASP A 100 -8.24 13.04 -17.91
C ASP A 100 -7.61 13.69 -19.16
N TRP A 101 -6.38 13.28 -19.48
CA TRP A 101 -5.58 13.83 -20.58
C TRP A 101 -5.67 12.99 -21.87
N SER A 102 -5.99 11.70 -21.77
CA SER A 102 -6.15 10.80 -22.93
C SER A 102 -7.57 10.91 -23.51
N GLY A 103 -7.77 11.86 -24.43
CA GLY A 103 -9.03 12.01 -25.17
C GLY A 103 -9.03 13.18 -26.16
N LYS A 104 -9.72 13.04 -27.31
CA LYS A 104 -9.82 14.08 -28.38
C LYS A 104 -10.40 15.42 -27.87
N ASN A 105 -11.22 15.40 -26.82
CA ASN A 105 -11.77 16.59 -26.17
C ASN A 105 -11.21 16.72 -24.75
N ARG A 106 -10.11 17.47 -24.59
CA ARG A 106 -9.30 17.56 -23.35
C ARG A 106 -10.16 17.81 -22.09
N PHE A 107 -10.57 16.75 -21.41
CA PHE A 107 -11.48 16.80 -20.26
C PHE A 107 -10.84 17.54 -19.08
N SER A 108 -9.51 17.41 -18.92
CA SER A 108 -8.72 18.19 -17.96
C SER A 108 -8.91 19.70 -18.08
N PHE A 109 -8.97 20.25 -19.29
CA PHE A 109 -9.12 21.71 -19.46
C PHE A 109 -10.51 22.17 -19.02
N ARG A 110 -11.53 21.32 -19.18
CA ARG A 110 -12.88 21.58 -18.64
C ARG A 110 -12.90 21.50 -17.12
N LEU A 111 -12.22 20.52 -16.52
CA LEU A 111 -12.10 20.44 -15.05
C LEU A 111 -11.39 21.67 -14.45
N LEU A 112 -10.35 22.16 -15.14
CA LEU A 112 -9.55 23.31 -14.72
C LEU A 112 -10.24 24.65 -15.00
N SER A 113 -11.19 24.70 -15.95
CA SER A 113 -11.99 25.88 -16.25
C SER A 113 -13.28 25.99 -15.44
N LEU A 114 -13.67 24.93 -14.70
CA LEU A 114 -14.81 25.00 -13.77
C LEU A 114 -14.61 26.14 -12.75
N PRO A 115 -15.65 26.94 -12.47
CA PRO A 115 -15.56 28.05 -11.51
C PRO A 115 -15.14 27.55 -10.12
N GLY A 116 -14.30 28.32 -9.42
CA GLY A 116 -13.77 27.98 -8.09
C GLY A 116 -12.33 27.43 -8.09
N ASN A 117 -11.80 27.15 -6.91
CA ASN A 117 -10.37 26.84 -6.71
C ASN A 117 -9.89 25.63 -7.55
N ARG A 118 -8.84 25.82 -8.35
CA ARG A 118 -8.22 24.78 -9.19
C ARG A 118 -7.49 23.71 -8.38
N PHE A 119 -7.02 24.06 -7.18
CA PHE A 119 -6.44 23.11 -6.24
C PHE A 119 -7.41 21.99 -5.84
N ALA A 120 -8.72 22.23 -5.93
CA ALA A 120 -9.72 21.21 -5.66
C ALA A 120 -9.56 19.96 -6.55
N VAL A 121 -9.01 20.10 -7.76
CA VAL A 121 -8.72 18.96 -8.67
C VAL A 121 -7.60 18.09 -8.10
N TYR A 122 -6.49 18.69 -7.67
CA TYR A 122 -5.41 17.96 -7.01
C TYR A 122 -5.90 17.31 -5.72
N ALA A 123 -6.60 18.07 -4.87
CA ALA A 123 -7.08 17.58 -3.59
C ALA A 123 -8.05 16.40 -3.77
N ALA A 124 -8.97 16.45 -4.75
CA ALA A 124 -9.91 15.36 -5.04
C ALA A 124 -9.19 14.08 -5.45
N LYS A 125 -8.17 14.17 -6.33
CA LYS A 125 -7.38 13.01 -6.75
C LYS A 125 -6.56 12.42 -5.62
N PHE A 126 -5.87 13.28 -4.86
CA PHE A 126 -5.11 12.86 -3.69
C PHE A 126 -6.01 12.20 -2.65
N ALA A 127 -7.15 12.80 -2.32
CA ALA A 127 -8.12 12.23 -1.38
C ALA A 127 -8.72 10.90 -1.87
N THR A 128 -8.89 10.74 -3.18
CA THR A 128 -9.34 9.47 -3.77
C THR A 128 -8.29 8.39 -3.54
N ILE A 129 -7.03 8.62 -3.91
CA ILE A 129 -5.95 7.64 -3.69
C ILE A 129 -5.75 7.35 -2.21
N TRP A 130 -5.79 8.38 -1.36
CA TRP A 130 -5.73 8.23 0.09
C TRP A 130 -6.84 7.33 0.61
N LEU A 131 -8.09 7.51 0.17
CA LEU A 131 -9.22 6.64 0.53
C LEU A 131 -9.03 5.21 0.02
N LEU A 132 -8.52 5.01 -1.20
CA LEU A 132 -8.30 3.66 -1.73
C LEU A 132 -7.24 2.90 -0.93
N ILE A 133 -6.16 3.58 -0.53
CA ILE A 133 -5.10 3.01 0.31
C ILE A 133 -5.66 2.68 1.69
N THR A 134 -6.26 3.65 2.39
CA THR A 134 -6.74 3.44 3.77
C THR A 134 -7.90 2.46 3.83
N GLY A 135 -8.82 2.49 2.85
CA GLY A 135 -9.89 1.51 2.72
C GLY A 135 -9.35 0.09 2.53
N LEU A 136 -8.26 -0.07 1.77
CA LEU A 136 -7.66 -1.39 1.53
C LEU A 136 -7.00 -1.91 2.81
N GLN A 137 -6.37 -1.02 3.60
CA GLN A 137 -5.82 -1.40 4.91
C GLN A 137 -6.91 -1.89 5.86
N VAL A 138 -8.03 -1.17 5.96
CA VAL A 138 -9.17 -1.59 6.79
C VAL A 138 -9.72 -2.93 6.30
N TRP A 139 -9.84 -3.10 4.98
CA TRP A 139 -10.26 -4.37 4.38
C TRP A 139 -9.31 -5.52 4.73
N GLN A 140 -7.99 -5.30 4.64
CA GLN A 140 -6.97 -6.29 4.97
C GLN A 140 -7.00 -6.69 6.44
N ILE A 141 -7.20 -5.74 7.36
CA ILE A 141 -7.38 -6.07 8.78
C ILE A 141 -8.60 -6.99 8.95
N GLY A 142 -9.72 -6.65 8.32
CA GLY A 142 -10.93 -7.47 8.36
C GLY A 142 -10.72 -8.88 7.78
N LEU A 143 -9.99 -9.00 6.68
CA LEU A 143 -9.65 -10.29 6.07
C LEU A 143 -8.76 -11.13 6.99
N LEU A 144 -7.73 -10.57 7.62
CA LEU A 144 -6.88 -11.30 8.56
C LEU A 144 -7.69 -11.91 9.73
N TYR A 145 -8.65 -11.17 10.30
CA TYR A 145 -9.53 -11.72 11.33
C TYR A 145 -10.42 -12.84 10.81
N LEU A 146 -10.92 -12.72 9.57
CA LEU A 146 -11.75 -13.76 8.95
C LEU A 146 -10.93 -15.00 8.61
N GLU A 147 -9.71 -14.83 8.11
CA GLU A 147 -8.77 -15.91 7.80
C GLU A 147 -8.35 -16.65 9.06
N GLU A 148 -8.05 -15.94 10.14
CA GLU A 148 -7.80 -16.53 11.46
C GLU A 148 -8.98 -17.40 11.91
N LEU A 149 -10.20 -16.86 11.83
CA LEU A 149 -11.41 -17.58 12.23
C LEU A 149 -11.64 -18.83 11.39
N VAL A 150 -11.40 -18.77 10.08
CA VAL A 150 -11.58 -19.90 9.17
C VAL A 150 -10.48 -20.94 9.38
N PHE A 151 -9.21 -20.52 9.43
CA PHE A 151 -8.06 -21.41 9.50
C PHE A 151 -8.00 -22.16 10.84
N SER A 152 -8.18 -21.45 11.96
CA SER A 152 -8.28 -22.05 13.29
C SER A 152 -9.46 -23.02 13.41
N GLY A 153 -10.58 -22.75 12.72
CA GLY A 153 -11.74 -23.64 12.67
C GLY A 153 -11.55 -24.90 11.81
N LEU A 154 -10.60 -24.89 10.87
CA LEU A 154 -10.30 -26.03 9.99
C LEU A 154 -9.29 -27.00 10.61
N ILE A 155 -8.41 -26.51 11.49
CA ILE A 155 -7.30 -27.27 12.07
C ILE A 155 -7.69 -27.77 13.48
N PRO A 156 -7.31 -29.00 13.87
CA PRO A 156 -7.50 -29.46 15.25
C PRO A 156 -6.81 -28.54 16.28
N ALA A 157 -7.51 -28.24 17.38
CA ALA A 157 -7.02 -27.34 18.43
C ALA A 157 -5.70 -27.78 19.07
N ASP A 158 -5.37 -29.07 19.03
CA ASP A 158 -4.10 -29.59 19.56
C ASP A 158 -2.89 -29.17 18.72
N ILE A 159 -3.12 -28.81 17.44
CA ILE A 159 -2.08 -28.54 16.44
C ILE A 159 -1.99 -27.05 16.12
N TYR A 160 -3.14 -26.37 16.16
CA TYR A 160 -3.21 -24.94 15.94
C TYR A 160 -2.76 -24.16 17.17
N ARG A 161 -1.91 -23.14 16.98
CA ARG A 161 -1.54 -22.19 18.02
C ARG A 161 -1.93 -20.79 17.62
N GLU A 162 -2.84 -20.21 18.38
CA GLU A 162 -3.20 -18.80 18.24
C GLU A 162 -1.99 -17.91 18.52
N ILE A 163 -1.76 -16.97 17.61
CA ILE A 163 -0.75 -15.92 17.74
C ILE A 163 -1.41 -14.55 17.63
N PRO A 164 -0.87 -13.50 18.29
CA PRO A 164 -1.33 -12.14 18.03
C PRO A 164 -1.18 -11.80 16.55
N LEU A 165 -2.20 -11.16 15.95
CA LEU A 165 -2.17 -10.78 14.53
C LEU A 165 -0.96 -9.90 14.15
N GLN A 166 -0.42 -9.15 15.12
CA GLN A 166 0.80 -8.35 14.89
C GLN A 166 2.05 -9.22 14.65
N MET A 167 2.04 -10.46 15.15
CA MET A 167 3.10 -11.44 14.95
C MET A 167 2.91 -12.22 13.65
N ALA A 168 1.69 -12.32 13.13
CA ALA A 168 1.43 -12.96 11.83
C ALA A 168 2.12 -12.20 10.69
N SER A 169 2.33 -10.89 10.79
CA SER A 169 3.16 -10.14 9.85
C SER A 169 4.65 -10.23 10.22
N THR A 170 5.41 -11.08 9.53
CA THR A 170 6.88 -11.06 9.65
C THR A 170 7.46 -9.78 9.06
N SER A 171 8.59 -9.29 9.58
CA SER A 171 9.25 -8.08 9.08
C SER A 171 9.72 -8.17 7.61
N ALA A 172 9.85 -9.40 7.08
CA ALA A 172 10.18 -9.67 5.69
C ALA A 172 8.96 -9.80 4.77
N SER A 173 7.75 -9.96 5.33
CA SER A 173 6.53 -10.12 4.55
C SER A 173 6.08 -8.76 3.96
N PRO A 174 5.59 -8.72 2.71
CA PRO A 174 4.95 -7.53 2.15
C PRO A 174 3.76 -7.02 2.97
N LEU A 175 3.15 -7.89 3.78
CA LEU A 175 2.10 -7.51 4.72
C LEU A 175 2.58 -6.45 5.71
N ALA A 176 3.86 -6.46 6.12
CA ALA A 176 4.43 -5.47 7.03
C ALA A 176 4.51 -4.06 6.43
N LEU A 177 4.52 -3.93 5.09
CA LEU A 177 4.41 -2.63 4.42
C LEU A 177 2.95 -2.13 4.42
N ALA A 178 1.98 -3.03 4.21
CA ALA A 178 0.56 -2.71 4.13
C ALA A 178 -0.09 -2.49 5.50
N LEU A 179 0.34 -3.27 6.49
CA LEU A 179 -0.12 -3.27 7.88
C LEU A 179 1.09 -3.36 8.82
N PRO A 180 1.78 -2.22 9.06
CA PRO A 180 2.91 -2.20 9.97
C PRO A 180 2.47 -2.51 11.40
N SER A 181 3.22 -3.36 12.10
CA SER A 181 2.93 -3.77 13.48
C SER A 181 3.04 -2.64 14.50
N LEU A 182 3.78 -1.58 14.17
CA LEU A 182 3.99 -0.40 15.03
C LEU A 182 3.46 0.86 14.36
N PHE A 183 2.84 1.74 15.15
CA PHE A 183 2.34 3.03 14.68
C PHE A 183 3.45 3.95 14.15
N SER A 184 4.64 3.88 14.73
CA SER A 184 5.81 4.57 14.20
C SER A 184 6.11 4.12 12.77
N ASN A 185 6.10 2.81 12.49
CA ASN A 185 6.39 2.26 11.16
C ASN A 185 5.31 2.64 10.15
N TYR A 186 4.06 2.72 10.62
CA TYR A 186 2.98 3.32 9.85
C TYR A 186 3.30 4.77 9.47
N LEU A 187 3.66 5.63 10.43
CA LEU A 187 4.03 7.02 10.13
C LEU A 187 5.18 7.09 9.12
N LEU A 188 6.22 6.26 9.26
CA LEU A 188 7.35 6.25 8.36
C LEU A 188 6.95 5.85 6.93
N PHE A 189 6.38 4.67 6.74
CA PHE A 189 6.08 4.14 5.41
C PHE A 189 5.02 4.98 4.67
N TYR A 190 3.95 5.38 5.37
CA TYR A 190 2.87 6.13 4.74
C TYR A 190 3.23 7.59 4.49
N THR A 191 3.99 8.25 5.37
CA THR A 191 4.46 9.62 5.08
C THR A 191 5.38 9.62 3.86
N ILE A 192 6.31 8.66 3.76
CA ILE A 192 7.16 8.51 2.58
C ILE A 192 6.31 8.24 1.32
N GLY A 193 5.35 7.31 1.41
CA GLY A 193 4.46 6.98 0.29
C GLY A 193 3.64 8.17 -0.19
N TYR A 194 3.03 8.93 0.73
CA TYR A 194 2.28 10.14 0.38
C TYR A 194 3.19 11.25 -0.16
N THR A 195 4.42 11.38 0.35
CA THR A 195 5.40 12.33 -0.21
C THR A 195 5.76 11.95 -1.64
N ALA A 196 6.05 10.68 -1.90
CA ALA A 196 6.31 10.17 -3.24
C ALA A 196 5.12 10.42 -4.18
N LEU A 197 3.89 10.19 -3.71
CA LEU A 197 2.65 10.47 -4.44
C LEU A 197 2.53 11.96 -4.81
N THR A 198 2.72 12.86 -3.83
CA THR A 198 2.67 14.31 -4.04
C THR A 198 3.74 14.77 -5.02
N LEU A 199 4.97 14.27 -4.92
CA LEU A 199 6.05 14.59 -5.86
C LEU A 199 5.77 14.04 -7.26
N GLY A 200 5.19 12.84 -7.37
CA GLY A 200 4.73 12.28 -8.64
C GLY A 200 3.66 13.15 -9.28
N TYR A 201 2.73 13.69 -8.50
CA TYR A 201 1.71 14.62 -9.00
C TYR A 201 2.31 15.95 -9.44
N THR A 202 3.32 16.44 -8.71
CA THR A 202 4.11 17.61 -9.13
C THR A 202 4.77 17.37 -10.47
N PHE A 203 5.40 16.21 -10.66
CA PHE A 203 6.03 15.84 -11.93
C PHE A 203 5.02 15.83 -13.07
N ILE A 204 3.88 15.17 -12.88
CA ILE A 204 2.79 15.09 -13.88
C ILE A 204 2.31 16.51 -14.24
N LEU A 205 1.96 17.34 -13.24
CA LEU A 205 1.50 18.71 -13.46
C LEU A 205 2.54 19.60 -14.15
N MET A 206 3.82 19.42 -13.82
CA MET A 206 4.90 20.16 -14.47
C MET A 206 5.07 19.75 -15.94
N HIS A 207 5.03 18.45 -16.24
CA HIS A 207 5.06 17.94 -17.62
C HIS A 207 3.92 18.55 -18.44
N LEU A 208 2.73 18.60 -17.86
CA LEU A 208 1.53 19.16 -18.48
C LEU A 208 1.59 20.69 -18.66
N SER A 209 2.36 21.40 -17.84
CA SER A 209 2.57 22.85 -17.99
C SER A 209 3.56 23.24 -19.09
N GLY A 210 4.14 22.28 -19.83
CA GLY A 210 5.06 22.53 -20.95
C GLY A 210 6.47 23.01 -20.55
N ARG A 211 6.81 22.95 -19.25
CA ARG A 211 8.07 23.50 -18.72
C ARG A 211 9.06 22.41 -18.30
N TRP A 212 9.71 21.80 -19.29
CA TRP A 212 10.68 20.72 -19.17
C TRP A 212 11.84 20.97 -18.18
N LYS A 213 12.26 22.24 -18.00
CA LYS A 213 13.31 22.59 -17.02
C LYS A 213 12.88 22.30 -15.57
N GLY A 214 11.60 22.43 -15.25
CA GLY A 214 11.07 22.06 -13.92
C GLY A 214 10.88 20.56 -13.75
N VAL A 215 10.54 19.85 -14.83
CA VAL A 215 10.37 18.39 -14.88
C VAL A 215 11.68 17.67 -14.54
N PHE A 216 12.79 18.09 -15.14
CA PHE A 216 14.12 17.57 -14.80
C PHE A 216 14.45 17.83 -13.32
N LEU A 217 14.14 19.01 -12.80
CA LEU A 217 14.47 19.38 -11.43
C LEU A 217 13.64 18.59 -10.40
N ALA A 218 12.35 18.38 -10.65
CA ALA A 218 11.47 17.57 -9.82
C ALA A 218 11.78 16.07 -9.89
N ALA A 219 12.09 15.55 -11.09
CA ALA A 219 12.51 14.16 -11.26
C ALA A 219 13.86 13.89 -10.59
N THR A 220 14.84 14.76 -10.79
CA THR A 220 16.14 14.67 -10.10
C THR A 220 15.96 14.77 -8.59
N LEU A 221 15.11 15.67 -8.08
CA LEU A 221 14.79 15.72 -6.65
C LEU A 221 14.16 14.43 -6.14
N ALA A 222 13.15 13.89 -6.84
CA ALA A 222 12.49 12.65 -6.43
C ALA A 222 13.46 11.46 -6.46
N ILE A 223 14.30 11.35 -7.49
CA ILE A 223 15.33 10.30 -7.62
C ILE A 223 16.41 10.47 -6.55
N VAL A 224 16.86 11.69 -6.29
CA VAL A 224 17.86 11.99 -5.25
C VAL A 224 17.30 11.70 -3.86
N LEU A 225 16.02 12.00 -3.61
CA LEU A 225 15.37 11.70 -2.33
C LEU A 225 15.14 10.20 -2.14
N PHE A 226 14.74 9.50 -3.20
CA PHE A 226 14.58 8.05 -3.20
C PHE A 226 15.93 7.33 -3.05
N ALA A 227 16.97 7.79 -3.75
CA ALA A 227 18.33 7.31 -3.60
C ALA A 227 18.91 7.65 -2.22
N ALA A 228 18.64 8.84 -1.68
CA ALA A 228 19.05 9.23 -0.33
C ALA A 228 18.35 8.37 0.72
N MET A 229 17.08 8.01 0.53
CA MET A 229 16.36 7.05 1.39
C MET A 229 16.99 5.65 1.32
N LEU A 230 17.25 5.12 0.13
CA LEU A 230 17.89 3.81 -0.04
C LEU A 230 19.30 3.79 0.54
N LEU A 231 20.07 4.86 0.33
CA LEU A 231 21.39 5.02 0.93
C LEU A 231 21.29 5.15 2.45
N PHE A 232 20.35 5.92 2.99
CA PHE A 232 20.14 6.05 4.43
C PHE A 232 19.82 4.72 5.11
N LEU A 233 18.92 3.93 4.52
CA LEU A 233 18.56 2.58 4.97
C LEU A 233 19.74 1.60 4.86
N ARG A 234 20.56 1.71 3.81
CA ARG A 234 21.63 0.75 3.50
C ARG A 234 22.96 1.05 4.18
N THR A 235 23.32 2.32 4.31
CA THR A 235 24.71 2.73 4.59
C THR A 235 24.90 3.41 5.93
N GLY A 236 23.81 3.82 6.61
CA GLY A 236 23.90 4.43 7.94
C GLY A 236 24.88 5.62 8.01
N ILE A 237 25.10 6.34 6.90
CA ILE A 237 26.23 7.26 6.63
C ILE A 237 26.43 8.36 7.68
N THR A 238 25.47 8.60 8.57
CA THR A 238 25.71 9.34 9.81
C THR A 238 25.94 8.37 10.96
N THR A 239 27.16 7.87 11.12
CA THR A 239 27.60 7.04 12.26
C THR A 239 27.54 7.75 13.62
N ARG A 240 26.96 8.96 13.68
CA ARG A 240 26.85 9.79 14.88
C ARG A 240 25.42 9.94 15.43
N LEU A 241 24.39 9.62 14.66
CA LEU A 241 23.00 9.67 15.12
C LEU A 241 22.54 8.29 15.56
N TYR A 242 21.81 8.23 16.67
CA TYR A 242 21.15 7.01 17.14
C TYR A 242 20.10 6.54 16.12
N ALA A 243 19.80 5.24 16.14
CA ALA A 243 18.82 4.65 15.21
C ALA A 243 17.44 5.33 15.31
N GLU A 244 17.02 5.70 16.52
CA GLU A 244 15.78 6.43 16.77
C GLU A 244 15.81 7.86 16.20
N GLU A 245 16.92 8.58 16.35
CA GLU A 245 17.05 9.95 15.82
C GLU A 245 16.98 9.95 14.29
N LYS A 246 17.63 8.96 13.67
CA LYS A 246 17.56 8.71 12.24
C LYS A 246 16.11 8.50 11.78
N TYR A 247 15.40 7.66 12.51
CA TYR A 247 14.01 7.32 12.24
C TYR A 247 13.08 8.54 12.24
N TRP A 248 13.11 9.34 13.31
CA TRP A 248 12.30 10.55 13.43
C TRP A 248 12.69 11.64 12.45
N MET A 249 13.99 11.77 12.14
CA MET A 249 14.47 12.71 11.13
C MET A 249 13.93 12.36 9.74
N THR A 250 13.86 11.07 9.37
CA THR A 250 13.27 10.63 8.11
C THR A 250 11.78 11.01 8.01
N ILE A 251 11.01 10.81 9.07
CA ILE A 251 9.60 11.22 9.11
C ILE A 251 9.48 12.73 8.95
N ALA A 252 10.26 13.51 9.70
CA ALA A 252 10.23 14.97 9.66
C ALA A 252 10.57 15.52 8.25
N VAL A 253 11.65 15.03 7.63
CA VAL A 253 12.03 15.43 6.26
C VAL A 253 10.96 15.04 5.25
N SER A 254 10.40 13.83 5.37
CA SER A 254 9.33 13.37 4.48
C SER A 254 8.10 14.26 4.59
N LEU A 255 7.72 14.67 5.81
CA LEU A 255 6.59 15.56 6.05
C LEU A 255 6.84 16.97 5.52
N MET A 256 8.05 17.52 5.68
CA MET A 256 8.42 18.81 5.06
C MET A 256 8.34 18.76 3.53
N LEU A 257 8.75 17.65 2.92
CA LEU A 257 8.64 17.43 1.48
C LEU A 257 7.19 17.28 1.02
N LEU A 258 6.34 16.63 1.81
CA LEU A 258 4.90 16.55 1.55
C LEU A 258 4.27 17.94 1.53
N LEU A 259 4.56 18.76 2.54
CA LEU A 259 4.04 20.13 2.65
C LEU A 259 4.56 21.05 1.54
N SER A 260 5.86 20.98 1.23
CA SER A 260 6.43 21.78 0.15
C SER A 260 5.93 21.34 -1.23
N GLY A 261 5.78 20.04 -1.46
CA GLY A 261 5.22 19.48 -2.69
C GLY A 261 3.75 19.84 -2.89
N THR A 262 2.92 19.73 -1.85
CA THR A 262 1.51 20.16 -1.91
C THR A 262 1.39 21.66 -2.20
N TRP A 263 2.24 22.48 -1.57
CA TRP A 263 2.31 23.91 -1.85
C TRP A 263 2.80 24.23 -3.28
N ALA A 264 3.77 23.47 -3.80
CA ALA A 264 4.21 23.59 -5.19
C ALA A 264 3.06 23.27 -6.16
N ASN A 265 2.31 22.20 -5.91
CA ASN A 265 1.13 21.81 -6.69
C ASN A 265 0.04 22.89 -6.66
N TYR A 266 -0.22 23.48 -5.49
CA TYR A 266 -1.11 24.63 -5.34
C TYR A 266 -0.67 25.79 -6.23
N ARG A 267 0.61 26.21 -6.14
CA ARG A 267 1.13 27.33 -6.95
C ARG A 267 1.13 27.05 -8.46
N LEU A 268 1.40 25.82 -8.88
CA LEU A 268 1.38 25.43 -10.30
C LEU A 268 -0.03 25.56 -10.87
N LEU A 269 -1.03 25.02 -10.19
CA LEU A 269 -2.43 25.03 -10.63
C LEU A 269 -3.04 26.44 -10.63
N GLU A 270 -2.71 27.27 -9.64
CA GLU A 270 -3.30 28.61 -9.50
C GLU A 270 -2.62 29.65 -10.41
N LYS A 271 -1.28 29.66 -10.47
CA LYS A 271 -0.53 30.76 -11.11
C LYS A 271 0.00 30.45 -12.50
N ARG A 272 0.12 29.17 -12.88
CA ARG A 272 0.98 28.79 -14.03
C ARG A 272 0.27 27.97 -15.11
N ILE A 273 -0.89 27.41 -14.85
CA ILE A 273 -1.74 26.81 -15.89
C ILE A 273 -2.68 27.90 -16.42
N SER A 274 -2.32 28.54 -17.53
CA SER A 274 -3.27 29.36 -18.31
C SER A 274 -4.14 28.41 -19.13
N VAL A 275 -5.45 28.47 -18.92
CA VAL A 275 -6.44 27.88 -19.86
C VAL A 275 -6.52 28.80 -21.06
#